data_AF-A0A1Y0EHV0-F1
#
_entry.id   AF-A0A1Y0EHV0-F1
#
_cell.length_a   1.000
_cell.length_b   1.000
_cell.length_c   1.000
_cell.angle_alpha   90.00
_cell.angle_beta   90.00
_cell.angle_gamma   90.00
#
_symmetry.space_group_name_H-M   'P 1'
#
loop_
_entity.id
_entity.type
_entity.pdbx_description
1 polymer ?
#
loop_
_entity_poly.entity_id
_entity_poly.type
_entity_poly.pdbx_seq_one_letter_code
_entity_poly.pdbx_strand_id
1 'polypeptide(L)' 'MTKAPILDREKRLAWALGILSDRDGHSVARLRRACKSVLNHAPSSDLANRTKASLLLKDLQPTTPDTKEE' A
#
# COMPACT_ATOMS: atom_id res chain seq x y z
N MET A 1 -22.71 12.14 -1.19
CA MET A 1 -21.64 11.15 -0.94
C MET A 1 -21.43 10.32 -2.19
N THR A 2 -20.48 10.68 -3.05
CA THR A 2 -20.20 9.96 -4.30
C THR A 2 -19.48 8.65 -3.97
N LYS A 3 -20.22 7.53 -3.96
CA LYS A 3 -19.61 6.20 -4.07
C LYS A 3 -18.81 6.20 -5.37
N ALA A 4 -17.47 6.20 -5.28
CA ALA A 4 -16.65 5.91 -6.45
C ALA A 4 -17.18 4.61 -7.07
N PRO A 5 -17.35 4.55 -8.41
CA PRO A 5 -17.93 3.39 -9.06
C PRO A 5 -17.15 2.15 -8.64
N ILE A 6 -17.85 1.07 -8.27
CA ILE A 6 -17.26 -0.18 -7.75
C ILE A 6 -16.16 -0.69 -8.70
N LEU A 7 -16.34 -0.49 -10.01
CA LEU A 7 -15.38 -0.79 -11.08
C LEU A 7 -14.03 -0.07 -10.93
N ASP A 8 -14.00 1.16 -10.39
CA ASP A 8 -12.74 1.89 -10.14
C ASP A 8 -12.02 1.35 -8.90
N ARG A 9 -12.77 0.95 -7.87
CA ARG A 9 -12.20 0.35 -6.65
C ARG A 9 -11.49 -0.97 -6.94
N GLU A 10 -12.12 -1.86 -7.69
CA GLU A 10 -11.54 -3.16 -8.04
C GLU A 10 -10.31 -3.03 -8.93
N LYS A 11 -10.35 -2.13 -9.93
CA LYS A 11 -9.19 -1.83 -10.78
C LYS A 11 -8.01 -1.27 -9.99
N ARG A 12 -8.27 -0.35 -9.05
CA ARG A 12 -7.23 0.20 -8.17
C ARG A 12 -6.62 -0.87 -7.27
N LEU A 13 -7.44 -1.76 -6.71
CA LEU A 13 -6.96 -2.87 -5.90
C LEU A 13 -6.13 -3.86 -6.73
N ALA A 14 -6.61 -4.27 -7.91
CA ALA A 14 -5.88 -5.18 -8.79
C ALA A 14 -4.53 -4.61 -9.25
N TRP A 15 -4.51 -3.33 -9.65
CA TRP A 15 -3.26 -2.61 -9.94
C TRP A 15 -2.30 -2.66 -8.76
N ALA A 16 -2.78 -2.34 -7.55
CA ALA A 16 -1.94 -2.30 -6.36
C ALA A 16 -1.38 -3.68 -6.01
N LEU A 17 -2.20 -4.73 -6.08
CA LEU A 17 -1.75 -6.11 -5.82
C LEU A 17 -0.71 -6.57 -6.84
N GLY A 18 -0.87 -6.21 -8.13
CA GLY A 18 0.13 -6.48 -9.16
C GLY A 18 1.49 -5.81 -8.90
N ILE A 19 1.47 -4.55 -8.44
CA ILE A 19 2.69 -3.85 -8.01
C ILE A 19 3.33 -4.56 -6.79
N LEU A 20 2.52 -5.10 -5.87
CA LEU A 20 3.03 -5.77 -4.67
C LEU A 20 3.47 -7.23 -4.90
N SER A 21 3.11 -7.84 -6.03
CA SER A 21 3.65 -9.15 -6.43
C SER A 21 5.03 -9.07 -7.07
N ASP A 22 5.37 -7.93 -7.70
CA ASP A 22 6.69 -7.68 -8.30
C ASP A 22 7.35 -6.47 -7.62
N ARG A 23 7.84 -6.69 -6.39
CA ARG A 23 8.36 -5.59 -5.56
C ARG A 23 9.69 -5.03 -6.08
N ASP A 24 10.54 -5.89 -6.62
CA ASP A 24 11.90 -5.53 -7.03
C ASP A 24 11.92 -4.74 -8.35
N GLY A 25 10.87 -4.89 -9.18
CA GLY A 25 10.68 -4.11 -10.41
C GLY A 25 10.18 -2.67 -10.21
N HIS A 26 9.95 -2.22 -8.96
CA HIS A 26 9.25 -0.97 -8.69
C HIS A 26 9.94 -0.06 -7.68
N SER A 27 9.89 1.25 -7.94
CA SER A 27 10.45 2.24 -7.01
C SER A 27 9.70 2.29 -5.68
N VAL A 28 10.40 2.67 -4.60
CA VAL A 28 9.83 2.85 -3.25
C VAL A 28 8.58 3.74 -3.28
N ALA A 29 8.57 4.82 -4.05
CA ALA A 29 7.41 5.70 -4.18
C ALA A 29 6.19 4.98 -4.78
N ARG A 30 6.42 4.10 -5.77
CA ARG A 30 5.37 3.31 -6.42
C ARG A 30 4.83 2.24 -5.48
N LEU A 31 5.71 1.56 -4.73
CA LEU A 31 5.33 0.60 -3.69
C LEU A 31 4.48 1.25 -2.59
N ARG A 32 4.87 2.44 -2.09
CA ARG A 32 4.07 3.18 -1.09
C ARG A 32 2.69 3.54 -1.61
N ARG A 33 2.58 3.94 -2.89
CA ARG A 33 1.28 4.24 -3.51
C ARG A 33 0.40 2.99 -3.64
N ALA A 34 0.99 1.85 -3.99
CA ALA A 34 0.30 0.57 -4.02
C ALA A 34 -0.18 0.16 -2.62
N CYS A 35 0.67 0.22 -1.59
CA CYS A 35 0.26 -0.07 -0.21
C CYS A 35 -0.93 0.79 0.24
N LYS A 36 -0.87 2.11 0.01
CA LYS A 36 -1.99 3.03 0.33
C LYS A 36 -3.26 2.66 -0.45
N SER A 37 -3.12 2.26 -1.71
CA SER A 37 -4.25 1.83 -2.53
C SER A 37 -4.91 0.55 -1.98
N VAL A 38 -4.12 -0.45 -1.56
CA VAL A 38 -4.65 -1.64 -0.87
C VAL A 38 -5.37 -1.25 0.43
N LEU A 39 -4.79 -0.39 1.26
CA LEU A 39 -5.41 0.02 2.53
C LEU A 39 -6.74 0.78 2.34
N ASN A 40 -6.87 1.55 1.26
CA ASN A 40 -8.07 2.34 0.95
C ASN A 40 -9.15 1.54 0.21
N HIS A 41 -8.75 0.54 -0.60
CA HIS A 41 -9.66 -0.16 -1.50
C HIS A 41 -9.87 -1.62 -1.17
N ALA A 42 -9.03 -2.28 -0.37
CA ALA A 42 -9.30 -3.65 0.07
C ALA A 42 -10.49 -3.68 1.04
N PRO A 43 -11.40 -4.66 0.92
CA PRO A 43 -12.52 -4.80 1.85
C PRO A 43 -12.01 -5.11 3.26
N SER A 44 -12.78 -4.78 4.29
CA SER A 44 -12.39 -5.02 5.68
C SER A 44 -12.18 -6.51 5.99
N SER A 45 -12.81 -7.40 5.24
CA SER A 45 -12.61 -8.86 5.31
C SER A 45 -11.26 -9.32 4.77
N ASP A 46 -10.58 -8.52 3.94
CA ASP A 46 -9.26 -8.84 3.39
C ASP A 46 -8.14 -8.32 4.32
N LEU A 47 -8.14 -8.85 5.54
CA LEU A 47 -7.19 -8.45 6.58
C LEU A 47 -5.75 -8.82 6.20
N ALA A 48 -5.56 -9.89 5.42
CA ALA A 48 -4.25 -10.35 4.98
C ALA A 48 -3.55 -9.30 4.10
N ASN A 49 -4.20 -8.84 3.03
CA ASN A 49 -3.60 -7.82 2.14
C ASN A 49 -3.44 -6.47 2.85
N ARG A 50 -4.41 -6.10 3.71
CA ARG A 50 -4.32 -4.87 4.52
C ARG A 50 -3.14 -4.90 5.49
N THR A 51 -2.94 -6.02 6.19
CA THR A 51 -1.81 -6.20 7.12
C THR A 51 -0.49 -6.17 6.37
N LYS A 52 -0.37 -6.91 5.27
CA LYS A 52 0.83 -6.94 4.43
C LYS A 52 1.19 -5.54 3.90
N ALA A 53 0.20 -4.80 3.38
CA ALA A 53 0.41 -3.44 2.91
C ALA A 53 0.80 -2.46 4.03
N SER A 54 0.24 -2.62 5.24
CA SER A 54 0.57 -1.80 6.40
C SER A 54 2.01 -2.04 6.88
N LEU A 55 2.43 -3.29 7.02
CA LEU A 55 3.80 -3.66 7.40
C LEU A 55 4.79 -3.13 6.37
N LEU A 56 4.55 -3.40 5.09
CA LEU A 56 5.41 -2.92 4.02
C LEU A 56 5.49 -1.39 3.98
N LEU A 57 4.40 -0.68 4.25
CA LEU A 57 4.42 0.78 4.29
C LEU A 57 5.31 1.31 5.41
N LYS A 58 5.37 0.62 6.56
CA LYS A 58 6.28 0.93 7.68
C LYS A 58 7.73 0.65 7.30
N ASP A 59 8.01 -0.50 6.69
CA ASP A 59 9.36 -0.86 6.24
C ASP A 59 9.89 0.11 5.17
N LEU A 60 8.98 0.64 4.33
CA LEU A 60 9.33 1.64 3.33
C LEU A 60 9.46 3.04 3.91
N GLN A 61 9.03 3.34 5.15
CA GLN A 61 9.31 4.65 5.74
C GLN A 61 10.82 4.83 5.85
N PRO A 62 11.35 6.03 5.54
CA PRO A 62 12.74 6.29 5.88
C PRO A 62 12.85 6.07 7.38
N THR A 63 13.70 5.12 7.79
CA THR A 63 14.24 5.15 9.14
C THR A 63 14.94 6.50 9.23
N THR A 64 14.29 7.51 9.80
CA THR A 64 15.07 8.54 10.49
C THR A 64 15.73 7.78 11.63
N PRO A 65 17.05 7.51 11.60
CA PRO A 65 17.70 7.25 12.86
C PRO A 65 17.39 8.49 13.71
N ASP A 66 16.73 8.29 14.84
CA ASP A 66 16.65 9.31 15.87
C ASP A 66 18.06 9.42 16.44
N THR A 67 18.95 10.08 15.69
CA THR A 67 20.24 10.53 16.19
C THR A 67 19.96 11.85 16.89
N LYS A 68 19.37 11.76 18.08
CA LYS A 68 19.65 12.73 19.13
C LYS A 68 20.78 12.15 19.98
N GLU A 69 22.00 12.30 19.46
CA GLU A 69 23.13 12.53 20.35
C GLU A 69 22.97 13.96 20.87
N GLU A 70 22.48 14.11 22.09
CA GLU A 70 22.86 15.20 23.01
C GLU A 70 22.61 14.76 24.46
#